data_AF-A0A1X1RPM0-F1
#
_entry.id   AF-A0A1X1RPM0-F1
#
_cell.length_a   1.000
_cell.length_b   1.000
_cell.length_c   1.000
_cell.angle_alpha   90.00
_cell.angle_beta   90.00
_cell.angle_gamma   90.00
#
_symmetry.space_group_name_H-M   'P 1'
#
loop_
_entity.id
_entity.type
_entity.pdbx_description
1 polymer ?
#
loop_
_entity_poly.entity_id
_entity_poly.type
_entity_poly.pdbx_seq_one_letter_code
_entity_poly.pdbx_strand_id
1 'polypeptide(L)'
;MRAGLNDRYFYESFADCDALLVAAFENEFAQGLATLLGAVMQSPAQPRPRTRAVIEAAFTFIESEPRRPKLLIELQTAEALKTHRRQLIHTLAQVAVGQARELLGEQVTDDPNVRLAAVTVLSGLLELGTMWFQGEIDADRDQLIEFMIAMILTSSDITTALERELKEVTDASE
;
A
#
# COMPACT_ATOMS: atom_id res chain seq x y z
N MET A 1 20.88 -4.77 29.89
CA MET A 1 22.03 -5.65 29.59
C MET A 1 22.07 -5.81 28.07
N ARG A 2 23.13 -5.34 27.42
CA ARG A 2 23.36 -5.54 25.99
C ARG A 2 23.60 -7.04 25.77
N ALA A 3 22.77 -7.66 24.93
CA ALA A 3 22.89 -9.07 24.63
C ALA A 3 24.24 -9.34 23.96
N GLY A 4 25.11 -10.06 24.68
CA GLY A 4 26.32 -10.64 24.13
C GLY A 4 25.97 -11.92 23.38
N LEU A 5 25.50 -11.77 22.14
CA LEU A 5 25.35 -12.89 21.21
C LEU A 5 26.42 -12.75 20.13
N ASN A 6 27.53 -13.44 20.42
CA ASN A 6 28.56 -13.97 19.54
C ASN A 6 28.30 -13.77 18.02
N ASP A 7 29.07 -12.88 17.40
CA ASP A 7 29.08 -12.52 15.97
C ASP A 7 29.09 -13.71 14.98
N ARG A 8 29.38 -14.92 15.46
CA ARG A 8 29.55 -16.11 14.61
C ARG A 8 28.25 -16.71 14.07
N TYR A 9 27.11 -16.49 14.71
CA TYR A 9 25.80 -16.97 14.22
C TYR A 9 25.09 -15.96 13.29
N PHE A 10 25.54 -14.71 13.24
CA PHE A 10 24.98 -13.68 12.36
C PHE A 10 25.36 -13.94 10.89
N TYR A 11 26.59 -14.41 10.66
CA TYR A 11 27.14 -14.65 9.31
C TYR A 11 26.80 -16.01 8.69
N GLU A 12 26.23 -16.97 9.44
CA GLU A 12 25.87 -18.29 8.87
C GLU A 12 24.50 -18.32 8.18
N SER A 13 23.66 -17.28 8.35
CA SER A 13 22.34 -17.19 7.70
C SER A 13 22.18 -15.99 6.76
N PHE A 14 22.95 -14.91 6.93
CA PHE A 14 22.86 -13.71 6.09
C PHE A 14 24.23 -13.09 5.85
N ALA A 15 24.45 -12.57 4.64
CA ALA A 15 25.73 -11.98 4.24
C ALA A 15 26.04 -10.65 4.95
N ASP A 16 25.00 -9.88 5.28
CA ASP A 16 25.06 -8.59 5.98
C ASP A 16 23.69 -8.21 6.59
N CYS A 17 23.62 -7.04 7.23
CA CYS A 17 22.38 -6.50 7.80
C CYS A 17 21.30 -6.22 6.75
N ASP A 18 21.67 -5.87 5.53
CA ASP A 18 20.72 -5.60 4.44
C ASP A 18 20.05 -6.90 4.00
N ALA A 19 20.80 -8.00 3.90
CA ALA A 19 20.27 -9.33 3.62
C ALA A 19 19.30 -9.81 4.72
N LEU A 20 19.60 -9.53 5.98
CA LEU A 20 18.68 -9.81 7.09
C LEU A 20 17.41 -8.96 7.00
N LEU A 21 17.54 -7.66 6.70
CA LEU A 21 16.41 -6.73 6.55
C LEU A 21 15.49 -7.17 5.41
N VAL A 22 16.05 -7.54 4.26
CA VAL A 22 15.32 -8.06 3.11
C VAL A 22 14.55 -9.34 3.48
N ALA A 23 15.21 -10.31 4.12
CA ALA A 23 14.55 -11.55 4.50
C ALA A 23 13.43 -11.35 5.53
N ALA A 24 13.65 -10.44 6.50
CA ALA A 24 12.62 -10.05 7.45
C ALA A 24 11.44 -9.38 6.73
N PHE A 25 11.71 -8.51 5.76
CA PHE A 25 10.69 -7.86 4.94
C PHE A 25 9.85 -8.88 4.16
N GLU A 26 10.50 -9.80 3.44
CA GLU A 26 9.82 -10.78 2.60
C GLU A 26 8.87 -11.69 3.39
N ASN A 27 9.29 -12.10 4.60
CA ASN A 27 8.46 -12.90 5.48
C ASN A 27 7.21 -12.16 5.98
N GLU A 28 7.34 -10.87 6.30
CA GLU A 28 6.20 -10.03 6.72
C GLU A 28 5.32 -9.64 5.54
N PHE A 29 5.91 -9.37 4.38
CA PHE A 29 5.21 -8.99 3.16
C PHE A 29 4.19 -10.06 2.73
N ALA A 30 4.59 -11.33 2.73
CA ALA A 30 3.69 -12.43 2.36
C ALA A 30 2.49 -12.54 3.32
N GLN A 31 2.73 -12.39 4.62
CA GLN A 31 1.66 -12.42 5.64
C GLN A 31 0.74 -11.21 5.53
N GLY A 32 1.29 -10.02 5.28
CA GLY A 32 0.53 -8.80 5.08
C GLY A 32 -0.38 -8.93 3.86
N LEU A 33 0.16 -9.34 2.71
CA LEU A 33 -0.62 -9.52 1.49
C LEU A 33 -1.75 -10.55 1.68
N ALA A 34 -1.48 -11.67 2.35
CA ALA A 34 -2.50 -12.67 2.66
C ALA A 34 -3.61 -12.09 3.56
N THR A 35 -3.25 -11.24 4.53
CA THR A 35 -4.21 -10.56 5.42
C THR A 35 -5.13 -9.62 4.63
N LEU A 36 -4.56 -8.82 3.72
CA LEU A 36 -5.34 -7.89 2.89
C LEU A 36 -6.29 -8.64 1.94
N LEU A 37 -5.82 -9.70 1.28
CA LEU A 37 -6.66 -10.53 0.42
C LEU A 37 -7.77 -11.24 1.22
N GLY A 38 -7.46 -11.70 2.42
CA GLY A 38 -8.46 -12.26 3.34
C GLY A 38 -9.54 -11.23 3.71
N ALA A 39 -9.17 -9.98 3.95
CA ALA A 39 -10.11 -8.89 4.23
C ALA A 39 -11.01 -8.60 3.03
N VAL A 40 -10.45 -8.58 1.80
CA VAL A 40 -11.23 -8.48 0.56
C VAL A 40 -12.30 -9.56 0.50
N MET A 41 -11.91 -10.83 0.69
CA MET A 41 -12.81 -11.99 0.56
C MET A 41 -13.94 -12.02 1.60
N GLN A 42 -13.68 -11.50 2.80
CA GLN A 42 -14.65 -11.48 3.90
C GLN A 42 -15.56 -10.24 3.88
N SER A 43 -15.20 -9.22 3.10
CA SER A 43 -15.96 -7.97 3.02
C SER A 43 -17.14 -8.05 2.02
N PRO A 44 -18.20 -7.25 2.22
CA PRO A 44 -19.25 -7.10 1.23
C PRO A 44 -18.71 -6.65 -0.13
N ALA A 45 -19.33 -7.10 -1.22
CA ALA A 45 -19.01 -6.68 -2.59
C ALA A 45 -19.54 -5.27 -2.91
N GLN A 46 -19.07 -4.30 -2.14
CA GLN A 46 -19.39 -2.88 -2.28
C GLN A 46 -18.10 -2.07 -2.09
N PRO A 47 -17.85 -1.02 -2.89
CA PRO A 47 -16.57 -0.30 -2.88
C PRO A 47 -16.16 0.19 -1.49
N ARG A 48 -17.00 0.98 -0.82
CA ARG A 48 -16.65 1.59 0.47
C ARG A 48 -16.45 0.57 1.62
N PRO A 49 -17.37 -0.40 1.85
CA PRO A 49 -17.17 -1.42 2.87
C PRO A 49 -15.92 -2.30 2.63
N ARG A 50 -15.63 -2.66 1.38
CA ARG A 50 -14.45 -3.44 1.02
C ARG A 50 -13.16 -2.65 1.26
N THR A 51 -13.10 -1.40 0.79
CA THR A 51 -11.94 -0.52 1.04
C THR A 51 -11.68 -0.33 2.52
N ARG A 52 -12.72 -0.08 3.33
CA ARG A 52 -12.59 0.01 4.78
C ARG A 52 -11.97 -1.25 5.38
N ALA A 53 -12.52 -2.41 5.07
CA ALA A 53 -12.04 -3.69 5.62
C ALA A 53 -10.56 -3.93 5.31
N VAL A 54 -10.12 -3.61 4.10
CA VAL A 54 -8.71 -3.76 3.69
C VAL A 54 -7.79 -2.79 4.45
N ILE A 55 -8.18 -1.52 4.57
CA ILE A 55 -7.38 -0.52 5.29
C ILE A 55 -7.31 -0.86 6.78
N GLU A 56 -8.43 -1.19 7.41
CA GLU A 56 -8.46 -1.61 8.83
C GLU A 56 -7.60 -2.86 9.06
N ALA A 57 -7.63 -3.82 8.13
CA ALA A 57 -6.78 -5.02 8.20
C ALA A 57 -5.28 -4.67 8.05
N ALA A 58 -4.92 -3.71 7.21
CA ALA A 58 -3.53 -3.23 7.08
C ALA A 58 -3.02 -2.62 8.40
N PHE A 59 -3.79 -1.71 9.00
CA PHE A 59 -3.43 -1.10 10.28
C PHE A 59 -3.33 -2.16 11.38
N THR A 60 -4.35 -3.02 11.51
CA THR A 60 -4.35 -4.10 12.51
C THR A 60 -3.14 -5.02 12.35
N PHE A 61 -2.78 -5.36 11.10
CA PHE A 61 -1.60 -6.17 10.81
C PHE A 61 -0.32 -5.46 11.26
N ILE A 62 -0.14 -4.17 10.94
CA ILE A 62 1.06 -3.42 11.32
C ILE A 62 1.13 -3.25 12.85
N GLU A 63 0.01 -2.98 13.50
CA GLU A 63 -0.07 -2.74 14.95
C GLU A 63 0.11 -4.02 15.78
N SER A 64 -0.19 -5.20 15.23
CA SER A 64 -0.17 -6.45 16.00
C SER A 64 1.24 -6.92 16.39
N GLU A 65 2.29 -6.38 15.76
CA GLU A 65 3.67 -6.76 16.04
C GLU A 65 4.57 -5.51 16.15
N PRO A 66 5.26 -5.29 17.29
CA PRO A 66 6.07 -4.09 17.51
C PRO A 66 7.18 -3.83 16.47
N ARG A 67 7.55 -4.85 15.68
CA ARG A 67 8.57 -4.76 14.62
C ARG A 67 8.03 -4.20 13.30
N ARG A 68 6.72 -4.34 13.02
CA ARG A 68 6.14 -3.98 11.71
C ARG A 68 6.09 -2.48 11.44
N PRO A 69 5.80 -1.58 12.39
CA PRO A 69 5.90 -0.14 12.15
C PRO A 69 7.33 0.27 11.77
N LYS A 70 8.34 -0.30 12.42
CA LYS A 70 9.75 -0.05 12.08
C LYS A 70 10.09 -0.55 10.68
N LEU A 71 9.63 -1.75 10.32
CA LEU A 71 9.84 -2.31 8.99
C LEU A 71 9.17 -1.46 7.89
N LEU A 72 8.00 -0.90 8.16
CA LEU A 72 7.32 0.05 7.27
C LEU A 72 8.14 1.33 7.06
N ILE A 73 8.77 1.85 8.13
CA ILE A 73 9.68 2.99 8.05
C ILE A 73 10.92 2.64 7.21
N GLU A 74 11.56 1.50 7.49
CA GLU A 74 12.73 1.03 6.73
C GLU A 74 12.40 0.79 5.25
N LEU A 75 11.19 0.37 4.92
CA LEU A 75 10.73 0.24 3.53
C LEU A 75 10.81 1.57 2.77
N GLN A 76 10.63 2.71 3.46
CA GLN A 76 10.74 4.04 2.85
C GLN A 76 12.19 4.55 2.78
N THR A 77 13.01 4.22 3.78
CA THR A 77 14.33 4.84 3.98
C THR A 77 15.52 3.99 3.53
N ALA A 78 15.41 2.66 3.60
CA ALA A 78 16.53 1.76 3.31
C ALA A 78 16.68 1.50 1.80
N GLU A 79 17.88 1.76 1.25
CA GLU A 79 18.15 1.51 -0.17
C GLU A 79 18.00 0.01 -0.53
N ALA A 80 18.32 -0.89 0.41
CA ALA A 80 18.14 -2.34 0.25
C ALA A 80 16.69 -2.76 -0.03
N LEU A 81 15.70 -2.01 0.49
CA LEU A 81 14.27 -2.32 0.34
C LEU A 81 13.59 -1.55 -0.79
N LYS A 82 14.32 -0.71 -1.53
CA LYS A 82 13.74 0.15 -2.58
C LYS A 82 13.05 -0.64 -3.70
N THR A 83 13.60 -1.79 -4.07
CA THR A 83 12.98 -2.68 -5.07
C THR A 83 11.71 -3.31 -4.50
N HIS A 84 11.76 -3.79 -3.25
CA HIS A 84 10.61 -4.35 -2.55
C HIS A 84 9.48 -3.35 -2.36
N ARG A 85 9.79 -2.07 -2.06
CA ARG A 85 8.79 -0.99 -2.01
C ARG A 85 8.05 -0.85 -3.33
N ARG A 86 8.78 -0.79 -4.45
CA ARG A 86 8.16 -0.72 -5.78
C ARG A 86 7.31 -1.94 -6.08
N GLN A 87 7.79 -3.13 -5.73
CA GLN A 87 7.05 -4.38 -5.92
C GLN A 87 5.75 -4.38 -5.11
N LEU A 88 5.79 -4.00 -3.82
CA LEU A 88 4.61 -3.87 -2.97
C LEU A 88 3.56 -2.95 -3.61
N ILE A 89 3.96 -1.74 -4.00
CA ILE A 89 3.05 -0.76 -4.62
C ILE A 89 2.45 -1.33 -5.91
N HIS A 90 3.25 -1.96 -6.76
CA HIS A 90 2.76 -2.56 -7.99
C HIS A 90 1.80 -3.73 -7.76
N THR A 91 2.11 -4.62 -6.82
CA THR A 91 1.25 -5.76 -6.48
C THR A 91 -0.08 -5.27 -5.90
N LEU A 92 -0.06 -4.33 -4.95
CA LEU A 92 -1.27 -3.76 -4.38
C LEU A 92 -2.09 -3.01 -5.43
N ALA A 93 -1.45 -2.29 -6.36
CA ALA A 93 -2.15 -1.61 -7.45
C ALA A 93 -2.84 -2.61 -8.38
N GLN A 94 -2.18 -3.72 -8.72
CA GLN A 94 -2.80 -4.78 -9.52
C GLN A 94 -4.01 -5.40 -8.83
N VAL A 95 -3.91 -5.68 -7.53
CA VAL A 95 -5.03 -6.18 -6.73
C VAL A 95 -6.17 -5.17 -6.70
N ALA A 96 -5.87 -3.88 -6.44
CA ALA A 96 -6.87 -2.82 -6.40
C ALA A 96 -7.60 -2.66 -7.74
N VAL A 97 -6.88 -2.68 -8.86
CA VAL A 97 -7.48 -2.62 -10.21
C VAL A 97 -8.34 -3.85 -10.49
N GLY A 98 -7.87 -5.05 -10.12
CA GLY A 98 -8.66 -6.28 -10.26
C GLY A 98 -9.95 -6.24 -9.46
N GLN A 99 -9.90 -5.67 -8.24
CA GLN A 99 -11.07 -5.48 -7.38
C GLN A 99 -12.03 -4.40 -7.91
N ALA A 100 -11.51 -3.31 -8.44
CA ALA A 100 -12.31 -2.30 -9.13
C ALA A 100 -13.04 -2.91 -10.33
N ARG A 101 -12.37 -3.77 -11.10
CA ARG A 101 -12.97 -4.46 -12.25
C ARG A 101 -14.12 -5.37 -11.84
N GLU A 102 -13.93 -6.14 -10.77
CA GLU A 102 -14.96 -7.02 -10.20
C GLU A 102 -16.21 -6.23 -9.76
N LEU A 103 -16.01 -5.06 -9.15
CA LEU A 103 -17.10 -4.26 -8.56
C LEU A 103 -17.77 -3.27 -9.52
N LEU A 104 -17.00 -2.71 -10.47
CA LEU A 104 -17.42 -1.59 -11.32
C LEU A 104 -17.52 -1.98 -12.82
N GLY A 105 -16.99 -3.14 -13.20
CA GLY A 105 -16.99 -3.65 -14.57
C GLY A 105 -15.73 -3.27 -15.39
N GLU A 106 -15.47 -4.05 -16.44
CA GLU A 106 -14.25 -3.95 -17.27
C GLU A 106 -14.09 -2.59 -17.96
N GLN A 107 -15.18 -2.05 -18.50
CA GLN A 107 -15.19 -0.80 -19.27
C GLN A 107 -14.61 0.39 -18.48
N VAL A 108 -14.82 0.43 -17.16
CA VAL A 108 -14.31 1.48 -16.28
C VAL A 108 -12.82 1.29 -15.97
N THR A 109 -12.32 0.06 -16.06
CA THR A 109 -10.97 -0.32 -15.59
C THR A 109 -9.93 -0.52 -16.69
N ASP A 110 -10.34 -0.50 -17.95
CA ASP A 110 -9.42 -0.66 -19.09
C ASP A 110 -8.70 0.65 -19.47
N ASP A 111 -9.08 1.78 -18.86
CA ASP A 111 -8.34 3.03 -18.99
C ASP A 111 -6.93 2.90 -18.33
N PRO A 112 -5.83 3.11 -19.09
CA PRO A 112 -4.46 3.16 -18.56
C PRO A 112 -4.29 4.08 -17.33
N ASN A 113 -5.07 5.15 -17.24
CA ASN A 113 -5.05 6.11 -16.14
C ASN A 113 -5.50 5.50 -14.81
N VAL A 114 -6.34 4.47 -14.82
CA VAL A 114 -6.78 3.77 -13.59
C VAL A 114 -5.58 3.14 -12.88
N ARG A 115 -4.63 2.57 -13.65
CA ARG A 115 -3.39 2.04 -13.07
C ARG A 115 -2.48 3.15 -12.54
N LEU A 116 -2.40 4.29 -13.23
CA LEU A 116 -1.63 5.45 -12.78
C LEU A 116 -2.20 6.02 -11.48
N ALA A 117 -3.52 6.18 -11.39
CA ALA A 117 -4.23 6.59 -10.20
C ALA A 117 -4.00 5.61 -9.04
N ALA A 118 -4.15 4.30 -9.29
CA ALA A 118 -3.93 3.28 -8.26
C ALA A 118 -2.50 3.31 -7.68
N VAL A 119 -1.48 3.38 -8.55
CA VAL A 119 -0.07 3.48 -8.11
C VAL A 119 0.18 4.77 -7.31
N THR A 120 -0.37 5.89 -7.78
CA THR A 120 -0.21 7.21 -7.13
C THR A 120 -0.84 7.21 -5.74
N VAL A 121 -2.10 6.78 -5.63
CA VAL A 121 -2.82 6.72 -4.36
C VAL A 121 -2.12 5.76 -3.40
N LEU A 122 -1.78 4.54 -3.82
CA LEU A 122 -1.12 3.57 -2.93
C LEU A 122 0.26 4.04 -2.46
N SER A 123 1.02 4.73 -3.31
CA SER A 123 2.29 5.33 -2.90
C SER A 123 2.08 6.40 -1.83
N GLY A 124 1.10 7.28 -2.02
CA GLY A 124 0.75 8.33 -1.04
C GLY A 124 0.21 7.76 0.27
N LEU A 125 -0.61 6.71 0.22
CA LEU A 125 -1.14 6.03 1.41
C LEU A 125 -0.03 5.36 2.22
N LEU A 126 0.93 4.72 1.53
CA LEU A 126 2.09 4.10 2.19
C LEU A 126 2.91 5.16 2.91
N GLU A 127 3.19 6.29 2.26
CA GLU A 127 3.92 7.41 2.87
C GLU A 127 3.16 8.01 4.07
N LEU A 128 1.87 8.27 3.89
CA LEU A 128 1.01 8.84 4.94
C LEU A 128 0.96 7.91 6.18
N GLY A 129 0.84 6.59 5.94
CA GLY A 129 0.93 5.60 7.01
C GLY A 129 2.28 5.63 7.71
N THR A 130 3.39 5.66 6.97
CA THR A 130 4.74 5.76 7.54
C THR A 130 4.89 6.99 8.43
N MET A 131 4.52 8.18 7.95
CA MET A 131 4.59 9.43 8.71
C MET A 131 3.73 9.38 9.98
N TRP A 132 2.55 8.77 9.92
CA TRP A 132 1.69 8.59 11.09
C TRP A 132 2.32 7.68 12.15
N PHE A 133 2.90 6.54 11.74
CA PHE A 133 3.63 5.65 12.66
C PHE A 133 4.91 6.28 13.24
N GLN A 134 5.47 7.29 12.56
CA GLN A 134 6.58 8.11 13.08
C GLN A 134 6.11 9.20 14.05
N GLY A 135 4.79 9.45 14.15
CA GLY A 135 4.22 10.53 14.94
C GLY A 135 4.34 11.91 14.29
N GLU A 136 4.57 11.97 12.98
CA GLU A 136 4.71 13.23 12.23
C GLU A 136 3.35 13.83 11.83
N ILE A 137 2.28 13.03 11.89
CA ILE A 137 0.92 13.44 11.56
C ILE A 137 0.08 13.42 12.84
N ASP A 138 -0.49 14.58 13.19
CA ASP A 138 -1.46 14.73 14.28
C ASP A 138 -2.88 14.40 13.79
N ALA A 139 -3.15 13.10 13.66
CA ALA A 139 -4.46 12.55 13.37
C ALA A 139 -4.67 11.30 14.22
N ASP A 140 -5.90 11.08 14.68
CA ASP A 140 -6.23 9.78 15.26
C ASP A 140 -6.32 8.70 14.15
N ARG A 141 -6.31 7.44 14.59
CA ARG A 141 -6.32 6.28 13.69
C ARG A 141 -7.55 6.27 12.78
N ASP A 142 -8.72 6.59 13.32
CA ASP A 142 -9.98 6.51 12.58
C ASP A 142 -10.06 7.64 11.53
N GLN A 143 -9.62 8.84 11.88
CA GLN A 143 -9.47 9.96 10.95
C GLN A 143 -8.56 9.61 9.78
N LEU A 144 -7.41 9.00 10.06
CA LEU A 144 -6.49 8.57 9.01
C LEU A 144 -7.13 7.52 8.10
N ILE A 145 -7.80 6.52 8.67
CA ILE A 145 -8.50 5.48 7.92
C ILE A 145 -9.61 6.08 7.03
N GLU A 146 -10.44 6.99 7.55
CA GLU A 146 -11.46 7.65 6.73
C GLU A 146 -10.84 8.44 5.57
N PHE A 147 -9.75 9.15 5.81
CA PHE A 147 -9.05 9.90 4.78
C PHE A 147 -8.49 8.98 3.70
N MET A 148 -7.85 7.88 4.09
CA MET A 148 -7.33 6.87 3.16
C MET A 148 -8.44 6.23 2.31
N ILE A 149 -9.58 5.91 2.93
CA ILE A 149 -10.77 5.41 2.21
C ILE A 149 -11.27 6.43 1.19
N ALA A 150 -11.40 7.70 1.61
CA ALA A 150 -11.84 8.77 0.71
C ALA A 150 -10.91 8.88 -0.51
N MET A 151 -9.59 8.93 -0.29
CA MET A 151 -8.58 9.02 -1.36
C MET A 151 -8.69 7.88 -2.38
N ILE A 152 -8.93 6.65 -1.93
CA ILE A 152 -9.09 5.49 -2.82
C ILE A 152 -10.37 5.64 -3.64
N LEU A 153 -11.50 5.97 -2.99
CA LEU A 153 -12.80 6.03 -3.64
C LEU A 153 -12.96 7.22 -4.59
N THR A 154 -12.25 8.33 -4.37
CA THR A 154 -12.26 9.50 -5.27
C THR A 154 -11.20 9.41 -6.38
N SER A 155 -10.30 8.43 -6.31
CA SER A 155 -9.25 8.28 -7.34
C SER A 155 -9.80 7.95 -8.73
N SER A 156 -10.99 7.34 -8.81
CA SER A 156 -11.70 7.14 -10.08
C SER A 156 -12.15 8.45 -10.72
N ASP A 157 -12.42 9.49 -9.90
CA ASP A 157 -12.84 10.80 -10.40
C ASP A 157 -11.68 11.54 -11.07
N ILE A 158 -10.43 11.26 -10.65
CA ILE A 158 -9.21 11.79 -11.28
C ILE A 158 -9.15 11.34 -12.74
N THR A 159 -9.46 10.08 -12.99
CA THR A 159 -9.50 9.50 -14.33
C THR A 159 -10.55 10.20 -15.19
N THR A 160 -11.77 10.33 -14.69
CA THR A 160 -12.87 10.99 -15.42
C THR A 160 -12.60 12.47 -15.67
N ALA A 161 -11.96 13.17 -14.74
CA ALA A 161 -11.56 14.57 -14.92
C ALA A 161 -10.51 14.72 -16.03
N LEU A 162 -9.52 13.83 -16.07
CA LEU A 162 -8.47 13.83 -17.10
C LEU A 162 -9.03 13.55 -18.50
N GLU A 163 -9.93 12.57 -18.63
CA GLU A 163 -10.61 12.28 -19.90
C GLU A 163 -11.36 13.50 -20.44
N ARG A 164 -12.03 14.23 -19.54
CA ARG A 164 -12.75 15.46 -19.90
C ARG A 164 -11.82 16.55 -20.41
N GLU A 165 -10.72 16.81 -19.71
CA GLU A 165 -9.75 17.84 -20.12
C GLU A 165 -9.08 17.49 -21.46
N LEU A 166 -8.70 16.23 -21.67
CA LEU A 166 -8.11 15.78 -22.94
C LEU A 166 -9.08 15.94 -24.12
N LYS A 167 -10.37 15.70 -23.89
CA LYS A 167 -11.40 15.94 -24.89
C LYS A 167 -11.54 17.43 -25.23
N GLU A 168 -11.58 18.29 -24.20
CA GLU A 168 -11.67 19.74 -24.39
C GLU A 168 -10.45 20.31 -25.17
N VAL A 169 -9.24 19.77 -24.94
CA VAL A 169 -8.02 20.15 -25.70
C VAL A 169 -8.07 19.69 -27.15
N THR A 170 -8.59 18.48 -27.39
CA THR A 170 -8.70 17.92 -28.76
C THR A 170 -9.75 18.70 -29.57
N ASP A 171 -10.92 18.96 -28.98
CA ASP A 171 -12.01 19.72 -29.62
C ASP A 171 -11.62 21.19 -29.87
N ALA A 172 -10.73 21.77 -29.06
CA ALA A 172 -10.20 23.12 -29.26
C ALA A 172 -9.10 23.23 -30.34
N SER A 173 -8.60 22.09 -30.82
CA SER A 173 -7.53 22.00 -31.83
C SER A 173 -8.04 21.67 -33.24
N GLU A 174 -9.34 21.40 -33.39
CA GLU A 174 -10.05 21.22 -34.67
C GLU A 174 -10.76 22.51 -35.12
#